data_AF-A0A8K0USF3-F1
#
_entry.id   AF-A0A8K0USF3-F1
#
_cell.length_a   1.000
_cell.length_b   1.000
_cell.length_c   1.000
_cell.angle_alpha   90.00
_cell.angle_beta   90.00
_cell.angle_gamma   90.00
#
_symmetry.space_group_name_H-M   'P 1'
#
loop_
_entity.id
_entity.type
_entity.pdbx_description
1 polymer ?
#
loop_
_entity_poly.entity_id
_entity_poly.type
_entity_poly.pdbx_seq_one_letter_code
_entity_poly.pdbx_strand_id
1 'polypeptide(L)'
;MTETSEKPVPSLDTLLSLAGQYCLAANGNAITRLVMPANPAHDNVLLEPPKTPLDVYAFAGQHNLADLAVTTSAHLHAVRLSTMSDDVALRMGPVYLHRLVTLLMERERSLERLLLQNPPTHKNCAQKLGSLTDAWMFAVFNLLGADQIRPDVPVGVLRDTLGVIGTELRCETCKLLLDAKIQQVVDGWLNTRRTI
;
A
#
# COMPACT_ATOMS: atom_id res chain seq x y z
N MET A 1 32.43 5.19 -31.89
CA MET A 1 31.01 4.86 -31.69
C MET A 1 30.96 3.45 -31.13
N THR A 2 30.94 3.32 -29.82
CA THR A 2 30.81 2.03 -29.12
C THR A 2 29.34 1.84 -28.80
N GLU A 3 28.67 0.98 -29.58
CA GLU A 3 27.35 0.46 -29.25
C GLU A 3 27.46 -0.32 -27.93
N THR A 4 27.03 0.29 -26.84
CA THR A 4 26.67 -0.43 -25.63
C THR A 4 25.43 -1.24 -25.95
N SER A 5 25.62 -2.50 -26.32
CA SER A 5 24.57 -3.52 -26.36
C SER A 5 24.01 -3.67 -24.94
N GLU A 6 23.04 -2.82 -24.60
CA GLU A 6 22.27 -2.88 -23.37
C GLU A 6 21.48 -4.19 -23.42
N LYS A 7 22.01 -5.24 -22.76
CA LYS A 7 21.28 -6.49 -22.60
C LYS A 7 19.97 -6.15 -21.90
N PRO A 8 18.81 -6.52 -22.45
CA PRO A 8 17.53 -6.24 -21.82
C PRO A 8 17.53 -6.88 -20.44
N VAL A 9 17.37 -6.05 -19.40
CA VAL A 9 17.27 -6.54 -18.04
C VAL A 9 15.95 -7.32 -17.95
N PRO A 10 15.97 -8.61 -17.57
CA PRO A 10 14.78 -9.44 -17.57
C PRO A 10 13.75 -8.93 -16.55
N SER A 11 12.47 -9.02 -16.91
CA SER A 11 11.36 -8.66 -16.00
C SER A 11 11.36 -9.58 -14.77
N LEU A 12 10.77 -9.11 -13.67
CA LEU A 12 10.66 -9.90 -12.44
C LEU A 12 9.96 -11.25 -12.67
N ASP A 13 8.91 -11.28 -13.50
CA ASP A 13 8.24 -12.53 -13.87
C ASP A 13 9.20 -13.52 -14.55
N THR A 14 10.09 -13.00 -15.40
CA THR A 14 11.12 -13.80 -16.09
C THR A 14 12.14 -14.31 -15.08
N LEU A 15 12.55 -13.48 -14.13
CA LEU A 15 13.48 -13.86 -13.07
C LEU A 15 12.88 -14.88 -12.10
N LEU A 16 11.59 -14.80 -11.79
CA LEU A 16 10.89 -15.76 -10.95
C LEU A 16 10.60 -17.07 -11.68
N SER A 17 10.26 -17.01 -12.97
CA SER A 17 10.15 -18.21 -13.82
C SER A 17 11.49 -18.94 -13.93
N LEU A 18 12.57 -18.19 -14.14
CA LEU A 18 13.94 -18.72 -14.14
C LEU A 18 14.32 -19.23 -12.74
N ALA A 19 14.06 -18.48 -11.67
CA ALA A 19 14.33 -18.90 -10.30
C ALA A 19 13.57 -20.18 -9.96
N GLY A 20 12.31 -20.33 -10.36
CA GLY A 20 11.53 -21.56 -10.24
C GLY A 20 12.16 -22.75 -10.99
N GLN A 21 12.69 -22.51 -12.19
CA GLN A 21 13.45 -23.52 -12.94
C GLN A 21 14.78 -23.90 -12.25
N TYR A 22 15.51 -22.93 -11.69
CA TYR A 22 16.77 -23.18 -10.97
C TYR A 22 16.55 -23.78 -9.56
N CYS A 23 15.40 -23.52 -8.93
CA CYS A 23 15.03 -24.06 -7.61
C CYS A 23 14.85 -25.57 -7.63
N LEU A 24 14.50 -26.15 -8.79
CA LEU A 24 14.40 -27.60 -8.99
C LEU A 24 15.77 -28.27 -9.11
N ALA A 25 16.85 -27.52 -9.33
CA ALA A 25 18.17 -28.07 -9.68
C ALA A 25 19.26 -27.88 -8.61
N ALA A 26 19.22 -26.84 -7.77
CA ALA A 26 20.24 -26.65 -6.73
C ALA A 26 19.80 -25.69 -5.61
N ASN A 27 20.19 -26.04 -4.38
CA ASN A 27 20.20 -25.27 -3.13
C ASN A 27 19.82 -23.78 -3.24
N GLY A 28 18.89 -23.29 -2.42
CA GLY A 28 18.29 -21.94 -2.47
C GLY A 28 19.21 -20.71 -2.43
N ASN A 29 20.54 -20.89 -2.41
CA ASN A 29 21.56 -19.84 -2.45
C ASN A 29 21.62 -19.07 -3.79
N ALA A 30 21.21 -19.67 -4.91
CA ALA A 30 21.21 -19.01 -6.22
C ALA A 30 20.11 -17.94 -6.31
N ILE A 31 18.96 -18.17 -5.67
CA ILE A 31 17.83 -17.24 -5.66
C ILE A 31 18.12 -16.07 -4.74
N THR A 32 18.75 -16.32 -3.58
CA THR A 32 19.19 -15.25 -2.68
C THR A 32 20.07 -14.25 -3.42
N ARG A 33 20.98 -14.71 -4.28
CA ARG A 33 21.87 -13.83 -5.09
C ARG A 33 21.15 -13.01 -6.16
N LEU A 34 20.01 -13.48 -6.68
CA LEU A 34 19.23 -12.75 -7.68
C LEU A 34 18.39 -11.63 -7.07
N VAL A 35 18.00 -11.77 -5.81
CA VAL A 35 17.11 -10.83 -5.11
C VAL A 35 17.85 -9.94 -4.10
N MET A 36 19.17 -10.13 -3.94
CA MET A 36 19.98 -9.25 -3.10
C MET A 36 19.91 -7.79 -3.57
N PRO A 37 19.91 -6.81 -2.66
CA PRO A 37 19.90 -5.37 -2.98
C PRO A 37 21.03 -4.91 -3.92
N ALA A 38 22.10 -5.70 -4.04
CA ALA A 38 23.23 -5.43 -4.94
C ALA A 38 22.98 -5.89 -6.40
N ASN A 39 21.82 -6.46 -6.71
CA ASN A 39 21.46 -6.94 -8.05
C ASN A 39 20.53 -5.92 -8.74
N PRO A 40 20.80 -5.49 -9.98
CA PRO A 40 19.91 -4.61 -10.76
C PRO A 40 18.46 -5.14 -10.89
N ALA A 41 18.27 -6.45 -10.77
CA ALA A 41 16.96 -7.08 -10.70
C ALA A 41 16.10 -6.61 -9.50
N HIS A 42 16.73 -6.31 -8.36
CA HIS A 42 16.07 -5.81 -7.16
C HIS A 42 15.42 -4.44 -7.42
N ASP A 43 16.11 -3.57 -8.17
CA ASP A 43 15.60 -2.24 -8.51
C ASP A 43 14.37 -2.32 -9.42
N ASN A 44 14.30 -3.33 -10.31
CA ASN A 44 13.10 -3.55 -11.13
C ASN A 44 11.88 -3.99 -10.31
N VAL A 45 12.07 -4.74 -9.22
CA VAL A 45 10.95 -5.07 -8.30
C VAL A 45 10.41 -3.82 -7.61
N LEU A 46 11.27 -2.83 -7.37
CA LEU A 46 10.86 -1.53 -6.80
C LEU A 46 10.21 -0.60 -7.83
N LEU A 47 10.60 -0.70 -9.10
CA LEU A 47 10.17 0.20 -10.18
C LEU A 47 8.96 -0.31 -10.99
N GLU A 48 8.78 -1.62 -11.13
CA GLU A 48 7.67 -2.23 -11.86
C GLU A 48 6.93 -3.24 -10.95
N PRO A 49 5.60 -3.08 -10.76
CA PRO A 49 4.84 -4.03 -9.96
C PRO A 49 4.86 -5.41 -10.63
N PRO A 50 5.10 -6.50 -9.87
CA PRO A 50 4.99 -7.86 -10.42
C PRO A 50 3.60 -8.06 -11.02
N LYS A 51 3.46 -8.85 -12.10
CA LYS A 51 2.12 -9.15 -12.64
C LYS A 51 1.28 -9.97 -11.66
N THR A 52 1.94 -10.73 -10.80
CA THR A 52 1.32 -11.57 -9.77
C THR A 52 2.01 -11.41 -8.41
N PRO A 53 1.90 -10.23 -7.75
CA PRO A 53 2.69 -9.91 -6.56
C PRO A 53 2.42 -10.89 -5.41
N LEU A 54 1.19 -11.42 -5.33
CA LEU A 54 0.81 -12.42 -4.33
C LEU A 54 1.54 -13.76 -4.54
N ASP A 55 1.73 -14.18 -5.79
CA ASP A 55 2.48 -15.41 -6.10
C ASP A 55 3.97 -15.25 -5.78
N VAL A 56 4.54 -14.07 -6.09
CA VAL A 56 5.93 -13.74 -5.74
C VAL A 56 6.15 -13.77 -4.23
N TYR A 57 5.21 -13.19 -3.47
CA TYR A 57 5.26 -13.19 -2.02
C TYR A 57 5.11 -14.60 -1.46
N ALA A 58 4.23 -15.41 -2.06
CA ALA A 58 4.07 -16.81 -1.65
C ALA A 58 5.32 -17.65 -1.91
N PHE A 59 5.98 -17.44 -3.05
CA PHE A 59 7.27 -18.04 -3.36
C PHE A 59 8.35 -17.61 -2.36
N ALA A 60 8.39 -16.33 -2.01
CA ALA A 60 9.29 -15.82 -0.98
C ALA A 60 9.07 -16.52 0.36
N GLY A 61 7.80 -16.70 0.75
CA GLY A 61 7.45 -17.42 1.98
C GLY A 61 7.84 -18.89 1.95
N GLN A 62 7.54 -19.58 0.86
CA GLN A 62 7.87 -21.00 0.63
C GLN A 62 9.37 -21.29 0.79
N HIS A 63 10.22 -20.36 0.33
CA HIS A 63 11.68 -20.50 0.33
C HIS A 63 12.37 -19.68 1.44
N ASN A 64 11.60 -19.08 2.34
CA ASN A 64 12.08 -18.23 3.43
C ASN A 64 13.01 -17.07 2.98
N LEU A 65 12.66 -16.42 1.88
CA LEU A 65 13.38 -15.30 1.27
C LEU A 65 12.85 -13.98 1.83
N ALA A 66 13.31 -13.60 3.03
CA ALA A 66 12.80 -12.44 3.76
C ALA A 66 12.88 -11.13 2.95
N ASP A 67 14.02 -10.86 2.29
CA ASP A 67 14.22 -9.62 1.52
C ASP A 67 13.25 -9.52 0.34
N LEU A 68 13.02 -10.64 -0.38
CA LEU A 68 12.03 -10.69 -1.46
C LEU A 68 10.63 -10.40 -0.94
N ALA A 69 10.28 -10.97 0.21
CA ALA A 69 8.96 -10.77 0.81
C ALA A 69 8.76 -9.31 1.25
N VAL A 70 9.78 -8.66 1.81
CA VAL A 70 9.75 -7.23 2.16
C VAL A 70 9.50 -6.39 0.91
N THR A 71 10.30 -6.57 -0.13
CA THR A 71 10.17 -5.77 -1.37
C THR A 71 8.82 -6.01 -2.05
N THR A 72 8.37 -7.25 -2.13
CA THR A 72 7.09 -7.61 -2.78
C THR A 72 5.89 -7.10 -1.99
N SER A 73 5.97 -7.05 -0.65
CA SER A 73 4.85 -6.63 0.20
C SER A 73 4.37 -5.20 -0.04
N ALA A 74 5.23 -4.33 -0.59
CA ALA A 74 4.85 -2.99 -1.03
C ALA A 74 3.75 -2.98 -2.10
N HIS A 75 3.64 -4.06 -2.89
CA HIS A 75 2.70 -4.19 -4.00
C HIS A 75 1.42 -4.95 -3.64
N LEU A 76 1.28 -5.37 -2.37
CA LEU A 76 0.16 -6.20 -1.92
C LEU A 76 -0.99 -5.40 -1.28
N HIS A 77 -0.89 -4.06 -1.22
CA HIS A 77 -1.93 -3.24 -0.56
C HIS A 77 -3.29 -3.31 -1.26
N ALA A 78 -3.31 -3.63 -2.56
CA ALA A 78 -4.54 -3.80 -3.34
C ALA A 78 -5.15 -5.21 -3.22
N VAL A 79 -4.46 -6.16 -2.58
CA VAL A 79 -4.92 -7.56 -2.50
C VAL A 79 -6.09 -7.66 -1.54
N ARG A 80 -7.21 -8.20 -2.04
CA ARG A 80 -8.34 -8.59 -1.20
C ARG A 80 -8.07 -9.96 -0.60
N LEU A 81 -7.90 -10.03 0.72
CA LEU A 81 -7.65 -11.30 1.42
C LEU A 81 -8.75 -12.33 1.18
N SER A 82 -10.00 -11.89 0.97
CA SER A 82 -11.13 -12.77 0.63
C SER A 82 -11.02 -13.46 -0.72
N THR A 83 -10.14 -12.97 -1.61
CA THR A 83 -9.92 -13.55 -2.95
C THR A 83 -8.70 -14.47 -3.00
N MET A 84 -7.96 -14.60 -1.90
CA MET A 84 -6.81 -15.50 -1.79
C MET A 84 -7.27 -16.95 -1.68
N SER A 85 -6.67 -17.84 -2.46
CA SER A 85 -6.93 -19.27 -2.39
C SER A 85 -6.16 -19.94 -1.25
N ASP A 86 -6.69 -21.06 -0.75
CA ASP A 86 -6.04 -21.88 0.27
C ASP A 86 -4.65 -22.39 -0.19
N ASP A 87 -4.50 -22.70 -1.48
CA ASP A 87 -3.23 -23.15 -2.06
C ASP A 87 -2.12 -22.09 -1.90
N VAL A 88 -2.43 -20.83 -2.18
CA VAL A 88 -1.50 -19.70 -2.03
C VAL A 88 -1.13 -19.49 -0.56
N ALA A 89 -2.12 -19.58 0.33
CA ALA A 89 -1.91 -19.46 1.78
C ALA A 89 -1.03 -20.60 2.33
N LEU A 90 -1.25 -21.83 1.87
CA LEU A 90 -0.43 -22.99 2.23
C LEU A 90 1.00 -22.83 1.71
N ARG A 91 1.16 -22.39 0.45
CA ARG A 91 2.48 -22.23 -0.19
C ARG A 91 3.36 -21.21 0.53
N MET A 92 2.82 -20.05 0.92
CA MET A 92 3.59 -19.02 1.63
C MET A 92 3.91 -19.40 3.09
N GLY A 93 3.09 -20.27 3.67
CA GLY A 93 3.19 -20.71 5.05
C GLY A 93 2.66 -19.70 6.08
N PRO A 94 2.46 -20.15 7.33
CA PRO A 94 1.74 -19.39 8.35
C PRO A 94 2.46 -18.11 8.77
N VAL A 95 3.79 -18.08 8.75
CA VAL A 95 4.58 -16.91 9.15
C VAL A 95 4.40 -15.74 8.18
N TYR A 96 4.49 -16.01 6.87
CA TYR A 96 4.36 -14.97 5.85
C TYR A 96 2.91 -14.56 5.65
N LEU A 97 1.96 -15.48 5.82
CA LEU A 97 0.54 -15.16 5.89
C LEU A 97 0.24 -14.21 7.04
N HIS A 98 0.70 -14.53 8.26
CA HIS A 98 0.51 -13.66 9.43
C HIS A 98 1.09 -12.27 9.18
N ARG A 99 2.34 -12.17 8.69
CA ARG A 99 2.97 -10.88 8.38
C ARG A 99 2.18 -10.06 7.37
N LEU A 100 1.68 -10.68 6.30
CA LEU A 100 0.88 -10.01 5.29
C LEU A 100 -0.44 -9.49 5.89
N VAL A 101 -1.18 -10.34 6.59
CA VAL A 101 -2.45 -9.94 7.23
C VAL A 101 -2.21 -8.81 8.23
N THR A 102 -1.17 -8.90 9.07
CA THR A 102 -0.80 -7.83 10.01
C THR A 102 -0.53 -6.52 9.28
N LEU A 103 0.26 -6.54 8.19
CA LEU A 103 0.55 -5.33 7.42
C LEU A 103 -0.72 -4.65 6.90
N LEU A 104 -1.62 -5.43 6.28
CA LEU A 104 -2.85 -4.87 5.69
C LEU A 104 -3.77 -4.31 6.79
N MET A 105 -3.97 -5.05 7.89
CA MET A 105 -4.80 -4.61 9.01
C MET A 105 -4.22 -3.38 9.74
N GLU A 106 -2.90 -3.33 9.96
CA GLU A 106 -2.26 -2.18 10.59
C GLU A 106 -2.38 -0.92 9.72
N ARG A 107 -2.30 -1.10 8.40
CA ARG A 107 -2.43 -0.02 7.43
C ARG A 107 -3.85 0.53 7.40
N GLU A 108 -4.87 -0.34 7.34
CA GLU A 108 -6.29 0.05 7.45
C GLU A 108 -6.57 0.81 8.75
N ARG A 109 -6.20 0.25 9.91
CA ARG A 109 -6.39 0.90 11.22
C ARG A 109 -5.67 2.23 11.34
N SER A 110 -4.54 2.41 10.64
CA SER A 110 -3.81 3.68 10.64
C SER A 110 -4.58 4.74 9.86
N LEU A 111 -5.16 4.38 8.71
CA LEU A 111 -6.02 5.29 7.95
C LEU A 111 -7.29 5.65 8.73
N GLU A 112 -7.95 4.67 9.35
CA GLU A 112 -9.12 4.92 10.22
C GLU A 112 -8.81 5.94 11.30
N ARG A 113 -7.69 5.76 12.03
CA ARG A 113 -7.29 6.67 13.11
C ARG A 113 -7.05 8.10 12.61
N LEU A 114 -6.51 8.27 11.40
CA LEU A 114 -6.30 9.58 10.80
C LEU A 114 -7.63 10.26 10.43
N LEU A 115 -8.55 9.49 9.84
CA LEU A 115 -9.85 9.97 9.36
C LEU A 115 -10.86 10.25 10.49
N LEU A 116 -10.88 9.43 11.55
CA LEU A 116 -11.79 9.60 12.68
C LEU A 116 -11.47 10.82 13.57
N GLN A 117 -10.31 11.45 13.37
CA GLN A 117 -9.99 12.72 14.00
C GLN A 117 -10.66 13.86 13.22
N ASN A 118 -11.64 14.51 13.83
CA ASN A 118 -12.33 15.64 13.22
C ASN A 118 -11.40 16.83 12.97
N PRO A 119 -11.69 17.67 11.95
CA PRO A 119 -11.01 18.94 11.76
C PRO A 119 -11.25 19.87 12.96
N PRO A 120 -10.27 20.73 13.30
CA PRO A 120 -10.46 21.74 14.32
C PRO A 120 -11.57 22.72 13.92
N THR A 121 -12.33 23.17 14.89
CA THR A 121 -13.47 24.06 14.67
C THR A 121 -13.14 25.51 14.99
N HIS A 122 -13.61 26.43 14.14
CA HIS A 122 -13.48 27.86 14.38
C HIS A 122 -14.62 28.36 15.29
N LYS A 123 -14.30 28.71 16.54
CA LYS A 123 -15.28 29.06 17.59
C LYS A 123 -16.16 30.29 17.28
N ASN A 124 -15.64 31.27 16.54
CA ASN A 124 -16.37 32.52 16.22
C ASN A 124 -16.97 32.49 14.81
N CYS A 125 -17.21 31.30 14.26
CA CYS A 125 -17.84 31.17 12.96
C CYS A 125 -19.37 31.38 13.07
N ALA A 126 -19.93 32.19 12.16
CA ALA A 126 -21.39 32.31 12.03
C ALA A 126 -22.05 31.02 11.47
N GLN A 127 -21.25 30.08 10.93
CA GLN A 127 -21.72 28.77 10.50
C GLN A 127 -21.85 27.84 11.71
N LYS A 128 -22.90 27.00 11.74
CA LYS A 128 -23.13 26.07 12.85
C LYS A 128 -21.95 25.11 13.01
N LEU A 129 -21.43 25.02 14.24
CA LEU A 129 -20.31 24.17 14.65
C LEU A 129 -20.46 22.69 14.21
N GLY A 130 -21.70 22.16 14.19
CA GLY A 130 -21.99 20.79 13.77
C GLY A 130 -21.79 20.53 12.27
N SER A 131 -22.01 21.54 11.41
CA SER A 131 -22.03 21.33 9.95
C SER A 131 -20.71 20.80 9.38
N LEU A 132 -19.56 21.29 9.88
CA LEU A 132 -18.24 20.83 9.43
C LEU A 132 -17.93 19.42 9.93
N THR A 133 -18.23 19.15 11.20
CA THR A 133 -18.01 17.82 11.81
C THR A 133 -18.90 16.76 11.16
N ASP A 134 -20.17 17.09 10.91
CA ASP A 134 -21.13 16.19 10.28
C ASP A 134 -20.74 15.91 8.82
N ALA A 135 -20.37 16.94 8.06
CA ALA A 135 -19.87 16.80 6.70
C ALA A 135 -18.57 15.97 6.64
N TRP A 136 -17.66 16.18 7.59
CA TRP A 136 -16.45 15.37 7.72
C TRP A 136 -16.78 13.91 8.00
N MET A 137 -17.61 13.62 8.99
CA MET A 137 -17.99 12.26 9.32
C MET A 137 -18.72 11.55 8.18
N PHE A 138 -19.53 12.28 7.40
CA PHE A 138 -20.15 11.76 6.19
C PHE A 138 -19.11 11.42 5.11
N ALA A 139 -18.15 12.31 4.85
CA ALA A 139 -17.06 12.03 3.91
C ALA A 139 -16.20 10.85 4.35
N VAL A 140 -15.89 10.76 5.65
CA VAL A 140 -15.19 9.62 6.25
C VAL A 140 -15.99 8.34 6.08
N PHE A 141 -17.30 8.35 6.33
CA PHE A 141 -18.14 7.17 6.12
C PHE A 141 -18.15 6.71 4.66
N ASN A 142 -18.13 7.63 3.69
CA ASN A 142 -18.01 7.28 2.28
C ASN A 142 -16.64 6.67 1.94
N LEU A 143 -15.55 7.19 2.53
CA LEU A 143 -14.20 6.63 2.36
C LEU A 143 -14.03 5.26 3.02
N LEU A 144 -14.69 5.03 4.16
CA LEU A 144 -14.63 3.78 4.93
C LEU A 144 -15.74 2.77 4.51
N GLY A 145 -16.61 3.14 3.58
CA GLY A 145 -17.89 2.48 3.31
C GLY A 145 -17.88 1.28 2.35
N ALA A 146 -18.87 0.39 2.59
CA ALA A 146 -19.39 -0.80 1.90
C ALA A 146 -18.48 -1.91 1.32
N ASP A 147 -17.19 -1.70 0.99
CA ASP A 147 -16.40 -2.76 0.32
C ASP A 147 -15.00 -3.00 0.93
N GLN A 148 -14.88 -2.76 2.24
CA GLN A 148 -13.65 -2.80 3.08
C GLN A 148 -12.68 -1.66 2.76
N ILE A 149 -12.11 -1.09 3.84
CA ILE A 149 -11.06 -0.08 3.76
C ILE A 149 -9.94 -0.68 2.94
N ARG A 150 -9.66 -0.12 1.78
CA ARG A 150 -8.59 -0.66 0.99
C ARG A 150 -7.25 -0.16 1.54
N PRO A 151 -6.27 -1.03 1.81
CA PRO A 151 -4.95 -0.60 2.23
C PRO A 151 -4.24 0.28 1.17
N ASP A 152 -4.78 0.36 -0.05
CA ASP A 152 -4.25 1.09 -1.19
C ASP A 152 -5.00 2.39 -1.56
N VAL A 153 -5.81 2.98 -0.67
CA VAL A 153 -6.52 4.25 -0.99
C VAL A 153 -5.55 5.29 -1.58
N PRO A 154 -5.75 5.76 -2.83
CA PRO A 154 -4.89 6.77 -3.42
C PRO A 154 -5.03 8.13 -2.72
N VAL A 155 -3.93 8.87 -2.61
CA VAL A 155 -3.94 10.23 -2.02
C VAL A 155 -4.88 11.18 -2.78
N GLY A 156 -5.00 11.03 -4.10
CA GLY A 156 -5.95 11.81 -4.91
C GLY A 156 -7.39 11.61 -4.44
N VAL A 157 -7.81 10.37 -4.21
CA VAL A 157 -9.15 10.04 -3.71
C VAL A 157 -9.39 10.68 -2.34
N LEU A 158 -8.43 10.61 -1.41
CA LEU A 158 -8.56 11.27 -0.11
C LEU A 158 -8.76 12.78 -0.24
N ARG A 159 -7.94 13.45 -1.06
CA ARG A 159 -8.01 14.90 -1.27
C ARG A 159 -9.33 15.30 -1.92
N ASP A 160 -9.75 14.58 -2.95
CA ASP A 160 -10.96 14.90 -3.70
C ASP A 160 -12.20 14.70 -2.82
N THR A 161 -12.31 13.57 -2.12
CA THR A 161 -13.49 13.29 -1.26
C THR A 161 -13.59 14.26 -0.09
N LEU A 162 -12.48 14.58 0.59
CA LEU A 162 -12.50 15.50 1.73
C LEU A 162 -12.59 16.97 1.29
N GLY A 163 -12.01 17.30 0.13
CA GLY A 163 -11.98 18.66 -0.42
C GLY A 163 -13.37 19.18 -0.82
N VAL A 164 -14.31 18.30 -1.18
CA VAL A 164 -15.71 18.66 -1.46
C VAL A 164 -16.33 19.46 -0.31
N ILE A 165 -15.97 19.15 0.95
CA ILE A 165 -16.47 19.86 2.13
C ILE A 165 -16.14 21.37 2.03
N GLY A 166 -14.96 21.72 1.51
CA GLY A 166 -14.51 23.10 1.37
C GLY A 166 -15.37 23.93 0.42
N THR A 167 -16.06 23.30 -0.53
CA THR A 167 -16.94 23.98 -1.50
C THR A 167 -18.21 24.54 -0.86
N GLU A 168 -18.65 23.95 0.25
CA GLU A 168 -19.84 24.36 0.99
C GLU A 168 -19.54 25.37 2.11
N LEU A 169 -18.25 25.53 2.46
CA LEU A 169 -17.80 26.47 3.49
C LEU A 169 -17.76 27.91 2.96
N ARG A 170 -18.27 28.85 3.76
CA ARG A 170 -18.22 30.30 3.47
C ARG A 170 -17.19 31.03 4.32
N CYS A 171 -16.69 30.41 5.39
CA CYS A 171 -15.71 30.99 6.29
C CYS A 171 -14.29 30.57 5.87
N GLU A 172 -13.45 31.54 5.54
CA GLU A 172 -12.08 31.24 5.06
C GLU A 172 -11.21 30.64 6.15
N THR A 173 -11.41 31.00 7.41
CA THR A 173 -10.72 30.32 8.52
C THR A 173 -11.11 28.85 8.60
N CYS A 174 -12.39 28.50 8.39
CA CYS A 174 -12.81 27.09 8.38
C CYS A 174 -12.21 26.32 7.19
N LYS A 175 -12.10 26.95 6.02
CA LYS A 175 -11.43 26.35 4.85
C LYS A 175 -9.96 26.08 5.13
N LEU A 176 -9.24 27.06 5.68
CA LEU A 176 -7.83 26.89 6.05
C LEU A 176 -7.62 25.76 7.08
N LEU A 177 -8.50 25.66 8.07
CA LEU A 177 -8.46 24.59 9.07
C LEU A 177 -8.77 23.21 8.46
N LEU A 178 -9.72 23.14 7.52
CA LEU A 178 -10.03 21.93 6.76
C LEU A 178 -8.84 21.52 5.88
N ASP A 179 -8.27 22.44 5.11
CA ASP A 179 -7.12 22.17 4.23
C ASP A 179 -5.92 21.67 5.03
N ALA A 180 -5.62 22.32 6.17
CA ALA A 180 -4.57 21.86 7.08
C ALA A 180 -4.85 20.45 7.60
N LYS A 181 -6.12 20.13 7.92
CA LYS A 181 -6.50 18.80 8.35
C LYS A 181 -6.35 17.76 7.23
N ILE A 182 -6.74 18.09 6.01
CA ILE A 182 -6.60 17.20 4.85
C ILE A 182 -5.12 16.90 4.60
N GLN A 183 -4.23 17.90 4.65
CA GLN A 183 -2.79 17.67 4.53
C GLN A 183 -2.26 16.78 5.65
N GLN A 184 -2.70 17.00 6.90
CA GLN A 184 -2.32 16.13 8.02
C GLN A 184 -2.70 14.65 7.77
N VAL A 185 -3.90 14.40 7.23
CA VAL A 185 -4.36 13.04 6.88
C VAL A 185 -3.49 12.45 5.77
N VAL A 186 -3.21 13.23 4.73
CA VAL A 186 -2.38 12.78 3.59
C VAL A 186 -0.96 12.47 4.03
N ASP A 187 -0.33 13.34 4.79
CA ASP A 187 1.04 13.14 5.29
C ASP A 187 1.10 11.93 6.23
N GLY A 188 0.12 11.77 7.12
CA GLY A 188 0.00 10.59 7.96
C GLY A 188 -0.14 9.30 7.15
N TRP A 189 -0.92 9.34 6.07
CA TRP A 189 -1.15 8.19 5.21
C TRP A 189 0.07 7.79 4.39
N LEU A 190 0.80 8.78 3.86
CA LEU A 190 2.06 8.56 3.14
C LEU A 190 3.13 7.95 4.04
N ASN A 191 3.15 8.34 5.32
CA ASN A 191 4.10 7.82 6.31
C ASN A 191 3.67 6.48 6.95
N THR A 192 2.51 5.93 6.58
CA THR A 192 2.06 4.64 7.11
C THR A 192 2.90 3.52 6.51
N ARG A 193 3.30 2.55 7.35
CA ARG A 193 4.08 1.37 6.96
C ARG A 193 3.55 0.72 5.68
N ARG A 194 4.47 0.45 4.74
CA ARG A 194 4.16 -0.11 3.41
C ARG A 194 4.69 -1.52 3.19
N THR A 195 5.54 -2.03 4.06
CA THR A 195 6.16 -3.36 3.91
C THR A 195 6.12 -4.14 5.22
N ILE A 196 6.21 -5.47 5.14
CA ILE A 196 6.26 -6.39 6.29
C ILE A 196 7.50 -6.25 7.18
#